data_AF-A0A5E4R4T9-F1
#
_entry.id   AF-A0A5E4R4T9-F1
#
_cell.length_a   1.000
_cell.length_b   1.000
_cell.length_c   1.000
_cell.angle_alpha   90.00
_cell.angle_beta   90.00
_cell.angle_gamma   90.00
#
_symmetry.space_group_name_H-M   'P 1'
#
loop_
_entity.id
_entity.type
_entity.pdbx_description
1 polymer ?
#
loop_
_entity_poly.entity_id
_entity_poly.type
_entity_poly.pdbx_seq_one_letter_code
_entity_poly.pdbx_strand_id
1 'polypeptide(L)'
;MARAGARVRQGPRDDLRYADVVANYGSYESMERAMLGAKLKWQWARYIVQRTDGRWSSRVLEWRPRTGRCSVGRPPTKWTDDLVKIAGIRWMRAAQHRSSWISFGVFV
;
A
#
# COMPACT_ATOMS: atom_id res chain seq x y z
N MET A 1 31.17 -6.64 -35.17
CA MET A 1 30.70 -7.34 -33.95
C MET A 1 30.13 -6.30 -32.99
N ALA A 2 28.83 -6.01 -33.10
CA ALA A 2 28.17 -4.92 -32.35
C ALA A 2 27.96 -5.32 -30.88
N ARG A 3 28.45 -4.49 -29.94
CA ARG A 3 28.16 -4.63 -28.51
C ARG A 3 26.70 -4.24 -28.29
N ALA A 4 25.91 -5.19 -27.76
CA ALA A 4 24.53 -4.97 -27.38
C ALA A 4 24.45 -3.80 -26.39
N GLY A 5 23.74 -2.72 -26.78
CA GLY A 5 23.42 -1.62 -25.90
C GLY A 5 22.63 -2.14 -24.70
N ALA A 6 23.15 -1.92 -23.49
CA ALA A 6 22.43 -2.17 -22.26
C ALA A 6 21.15 -1.32 -22.30
N ARG A 7 20.00 -1.98 -22.40
CA ARG A 7 18.69 -1.34 -22.32
C ARG A 7 18.58 -0.72 -20.92
N VAL A 8 18.74 0.61 -20.84
CA VAL A 8 18.42 1.39 -19.64
C VAL A 8 17.01 0.99 -19.24
N ARG A 9 16.86 0.39 -18.05
CA ARG A 9 15.53 0.14 -17.47
C ARG A 9 14.89 1.52 -17.32
N GLN A 10 13.91 1.84 -18.16
CA GLN A 10 13.08 3.02 -17.93
C GLN A 10 12.40 2.82 -16.57
N GLY A 11 12.72 3.73 -15.65
CA GLY A 11 12.09 3.78 -14.33
C GLY A 11 10.63 4.22 -14.43
N PRO A 12 9.92 4.30 -13.28
CA PRO A 12 8.52 4.70 -13.23
C PRO A 12 8.27 6.06 -13.89
N ARG A 13 7.05 6.24 -14.43
CA ARG A 13 6.57 7.39 -15.21
C ARG A 13 7.02 8.76 -14.66
N ASP A 14 7.29 9.67 -15.59
CA ASP A 14 8.14 10.87 -15.53
C ASP A 14 7.72 12.00 -14.57
N ASP A 15 6.87 11.74 -13.58
CA ASP A 15 6.25 12.75 -12.71
C ASP A 15 6.88 12.87 -11.30
N LEU A 16 7.75 11.92 -10.89
CA LEU A 16 8.51 12.01 -9.64
C LEU A 16 9.95 12.45 -9.90
N ARG A 17 10.31 13.65 -9.41
CA ARG A 17 11.66 14.21 -9.55
C ARG A 17 12.66 13.28 -8.83
N TYR A 18 13.80 12.97 -9.45
CA TYR A 18 14.88 12.16 -8.85
C TYR A 18 15.26 12.62 -7.43
N ALA A 19 15.25 13.93 -7.18
CA ALA A 19 15.51 14.53 -5.88
C ALA A 19 14.52 14.08 -4.79
N ASP A 20 13.24 13.92 -5.13
CA ASP A 20 12.19 13.48 -4.20
C ASP A 20 12.37 11.99 -3.85
N VAL A 21 12.84 11.18 -4.80
CA VAL A 21 13.14 9.76 -4.62
C VAL A 21 14.30 9.57 -3.64
N VAL A 22 15.38 10.31 -3.81
CA VAL A 22 16.55 10.23 -2.92
C VAL A 22 16.22 10.77 -1.53
N ALA A 23 15.47 11.87 -1.43
CA ALA A 23 15.08 12.46 -0.15
C ALA A 23 14.15 11.55 0.68
N ASN A 24 13.22 10.82 0.03
CA ASN A 24 12.23 9.99 0.73
C ASN A 24 12.65 8.52 0.89
N TYR A 25 13.36 7.95 -0.09
CA TYR A 25 13.65 6.51 -0.16
C TYR A 25 15.14 6.17 -0.26
N GLY A 26 16.02 7.16 -0.49
CA GLY A 26 17.47 6.99 -0.63
C GLY A 26 17.94 6.32 -1.93
N SER A 27 17.17 5.39 -2.48
CA SER A 27 17.47 4.66 -3.72
C SER A 27 16.20 4.29 -4.49
N TYR A 28 16.33 4.18 -5.82
CA TYR A 28 15.28 3.65 -6.69
C TYR A 28 14.87 2.23 -6.30
N GLU A 29 15.82 1.36 -5.95
CA GLU A 29 15.51 -0.02 -5.57
C GLU A 29 14.67 -0.06 -4.27
N SER A 30 14.99 0.83 -3.32
CA SER A 30 14.21 0.99 -2.09
C SER A 30 12.82 1.54 -2.36
N MET A 31 12.69 2.51 -3.27
CA MET A 31 11.39 3.04 -3.72
C MET A 31 10.56 1.95 -4.43
N GLU A 32 11.15 1.20 -5.35
CA GLU A 32 10.47 0.11 -6.06
C GLU A 32 9.95 -0.95 -5.07
N ARG A 33 10.77 -1.35 -4.09
CA ARG A 33 10.36 -2.28 -3.04
C ARG A 33 9.23 -1.71 -2.18
N ALA A 34 9.29 -0.43 -1.84
CA ALA A 34 8.23 0.24 -1.09
C ALA A 34 6.91 0.29 -1.88
N MET A 35 6.96 0.65 -3.16
CA MET A 35 5.79 0.67 -4.07
C MET A 35 5.20 -0.73 -4.26
N LEU A 36 6.05 -1.75 -4.47
CA LEU A 36 5.60 -3.14 -4.55
C LEU A 36 4.93 -3.60 -3.26
N GLY A 37 5.50 -3.24 -2.11
CA GLY A 37 4.91 -3.51 -0.80
C GLY A 37 3.54 -2.85 -0.62
N ALA A 38 3.41 -1.59 -1.01
CA ALA A 38 2.15 -0.85 -0.93
C ALA A 38 1.08 -1.41 -1.89
N LYS A 39 1.46 -1.81 -3.10
CA LYS A 39 0.59 -2.48 -4.07
C LYS A 39 0.08 -3.83 -3.56
N LEU A 40 0.98 -4.67 -3.03
CA LEU A 40 0.62 -5.96 -2.44
C LEU A 40 -0.30 -5.77 -1.24
N LYS A 41 -0.02 -4.78 -0.38
CA LYS A 41 -0.88 -4.40 0.73
C LYS A 41 -2.28 -4.01 0.26
N TRP A 42 -2.39 -3.20 -0.80
CA TRP A 42 -3.68 -2.79 -1.39
C TRP A 42 -4.49 -3.96 -1.95
N GLN A 43 -3.81 -4.89 -2.63
CA GLN A 43 -4.44 -6.11 -3.16
C GLN A 43 -4.90 -7.05 -2.04
N TRP A 44 -4.06 -7.24 -1.02
CA TRP A 44 -4.36 -8.08 0.13
C TRP A 44 -5.55 -7.55 0.94
N ALA A 45 -5.65 -6.23 1.13
CA ALA A 45 -6.78 -5.60 1.80
C ALA A 45 -8.11 -5.94 1.12
N ARG A 46 -8.17 -5.81 -0.21
CA ARG A 46 -9.34 -6.22 -1.01
C ARG A 46 -9.63 -7.71 -0.87
N TYR A 47 -8.59 -8.53 -0.96
CA TYR A 47 -8.74 -9.98 -0.90
C TYR A 47 -9.37 -10.44 0.41
N ILE A 48 -8.95 -9.88 1.55
CA ILE A 48 -9.54 -10.25 2.84
C ILE A 48 -10.98 -9.74 2.97
N VAL A 49 -11.27 -8.51 2.54
CA VAL A 49 -12.64 -7.96 2.62
C VAL A 49 -13.66 -8.80 1.83
N GLN A 50 -13.23 -9.41 0.72
CA GLN A 50 -14.10 -10.28 -0.09
C GLN A 50 -14.24 -11.69 0.46
N ARG A 51 -13.43 -12.08 1.46
CA ARG A 51 -13.56 -13.40 2.07
C ARG A 51 -14.73 -13.43 3.04
N THR A 52 -15.64 -14.36 2.80
CA THR A 52 -16.81 -14.66 3.63
C THR A 52 -16.60 -15.86 4.55
N ASP A 53 -15.41 -16.46 4.55
CA ASP A 53 -15.09 -17.71 5.23
C ASP A 53 -14.83 -17.58 6.74
N GLY A 54 -15.06 -16.39 7.32
CA GLY A 54 -14.99 -16.16 8.76
C GLY A 54 -13.61 -16.39 9.38
N ARG A 55 -12.54 -16.49 8.58
CA ARG A 55 -11.18 -16.74 9.06
C ARG A 55 -10.65 -15.58 9.91
N TRP A 56 -9.65 -15.91 10.73
CA TRP A 56 -8.97 -14.95 11.60
C TRP A 56 -8.48 -13.68 10.87
N SER A 57 -8.17 -13.77 9.57
CA SER A 57 -7.79 -12.62 8.73
C SER A 57 -8.82 -11.50 8.74
N SER A 58 -10.11 -11.82 8.68
CA SER A 58 -11.18 -10.82 8.71
C SER A 58 -11.36 -10.25 10.13
N ARG A 59 -11.20 -11.11 11.16
CA ARG A 59 -11.24 -10.68 12.56
C ARG A 59 -10.09 -9.73 12.92
N VAL A 60 -8.90 -9.92 12.34
CA VAL A 60 -7.75 -9.02 12.53
C VAL A 60 -8.02 -7.64 11.96
N LEU A 61 -8.73 -7.53 10.83
CA LEU A 61 -9.10 -6.24 10.25
C LEU A 61 -10.17 -5.50 11.07
N GLU A 62 -11.13 -6.24 11.62
CA GLU A 62 -12.18 -5.68 12.47
C GLU A 62 -11.68 -5.34 13.87
N TRP A 63 -10.57 -5.94 14.30
CA TRP A 63 -10.02 -5.77 15.63
C TRP A 63 -9.70 -4.30 15.94
N ARG A 64 -10.41 -3.75 16.91
CA ARG A 64 -10.19 -2.40 17.44
C ARG A 64 -9.74 -2.49 18.91
N PRO A 65 -8.58 -1.93 19.28
CA PRO A 65 -8.16 -1.90 20.67
C PRO A 65 -9.13 -1.04 21.49
N ARG A 66 -9.73 -1.65 22.53
CA ARG A 66 -10.80 -1.08 23.36
C ARG A 66 -10.42 0.23 24.06
N THR A 67 -9.14 0.39 24.39
CA THR A 67 -8.64 1.50 25.21
C THR A 67 -8.03 2.64 24.37
N GLY A 68 -7.88 2.46 23.06
CA GLY A 68 -7.29 3.46 22.15
C GLY A 68 -5.83 3.84 22.41
N ARG A 69 -5.24 3.44 23.55
CA ARG A 69 -3.86 3.72 23.96
C ARG A 69 -2.94 2.61 23.46
N CYS A 70 -1.89 3.01 22.76
CA CYS A 70 -0.74 2.14 22.47
C CYS A 70 0.22 2.15 23.66
N SER A 71 0.94 1.05 23.88
CA SER A 71 2.04 1.02 24.84
C SER A 71 3.10 2.06 24.46
N VAL A 72 3.79 2.61 25.46
CA VAL A 72 4.89 3.57 25.27
C VAL A 72 5.92 2.97 24.28
N GLY A 73 6.28 3.71 23.24
CA GLY A 73 7.26 3.31 22.22
C GLY A 73 6.71 2.69 20.93
N ARG A 74 5.42 2.33 20.86
CA ARG A 74 4.82 1.87 19.59
C ARG A 74 4.35 3.07 18.76
N PRO A 75 4.70 3.14 17.46
CA PRO A 75 4.14 4.16 16.57
C PRO A 75 2.60 4.13 16.65
N PRO A 76 1.94 5.30 16.73
CA PRO A 76 0.49 5.36 16.78
C PRO A 76 -0.16 4.82 15.48
N THR A 77 0.64 4.75 14.40
CA THR A 77 0.22 4.32 13.07
C THR A 77 -0.16 2.84 13.03
N LYS A 78 -1.41 2.58 12.67
CA LYS A 78 -1.93 1.24 12.43
C LYS A 78 -1.77 0.88 10.95
N TRP A 79 -1.72 -0.42 10.68
CA TRP A 79 -1.66 -0.93 9.30
C TRP A 79 -2.81 -0.40 8.43
N THR A 80 -4.01 -0.23 9.00
CA THR A 80 -5.20 0.29 8.30
C THR A 80 -5.13 1.78 7.99
N ASP A 81 -4.25 2.55 8.63
CA ASP A 81 -4.28 4.01 8.53
C ASP A 81 -3.98 4.49 7.12
N ASP A 82 -3.08 3.82 6.39
CA ASP A 82 -2.83 4.11 4.97
C ASP A 82 -4.06 3.86 4.10
N LEU A 83 -4.83 2.81 4.42
CA LEU A 83 -6.08 2.50 3.70
C LEU A 83 -7.16 3.53 4.01
N VAL A 84 -7.26 3.96 5.27
CA VAL A 84 -8.20 5.00 5.71
C VAL A 84 -7.83 6.36 5.11
N LYS A 85 -6.53 6.66 4.97
CA LYS A 85 -6.04 7.90 4.36
C LYS A 85 -6.46 8.01 2.89
N ILE A 86 -6.45 6.90 2.15
CA ILE A 86 -6.75 6.87 0.70
C ILE A 86 -8.25 6.66 0.43
N ALA A 87 -8.88 5.67 1.07
CA ALA A 87 -10.26 5.24 0.78
C ALA A 87 -11.27 5.63 1.89
N GLY A 88 -10.84 6.37 2.92
CA GLY A 88 -11.67 6.87 4.00
C GLY A 88 -12.00 5.83 5.08
N ILE A 89 -12.75 6.26 6.11
CA ILE A 89 -13.13 5.42 7.26
C ILE A 89 -13.94 4.17 6.83
N ARG A 90 -14.67 4.28 5.72
CA ARG A 90 -15.47 3.19 5.13
C ARG A 90 -14.70 2.38 4.07
N TRP A 91 -13.37 2.35 4.13
CA TRP A 91 -12.52 1.65 3.14
C TRP A 91 -12.92 0.18 2.93
N MET A 92 -13.39 -0.53 3.96
CA MET A 92 -13.86 -1.91 3.82
C MET A 92 -15.07 -2.02 2.87
N ARG A 93 -15.99 -1.06 2.89
CA ARG A 93 -17.11 -1.02 1.94
C ARG A 93 -16.61 -0.67 0.53
N ALA A 94 -15.66 0.26 0.42
CA ALA A 94 -15.04 0.58 -0.86
C ALA A 94 -14.29 -0.62 -1.46
N ALA A 95 -13.65 -1.44 -0.63
CA ALA A 95 -12.91 -2.64 -1.03
C ALA A 95 -13.81 -3.80 -1.51
N GLN A 96 -15.09 -3.82 -1.13
CA GLN A 96 -16.06 -4.78 -1.67
C GLN A 96 -16.30 -4.55 -3.17
N HIS A 97 -16.38 -3.29 -3.59
CA HIS A 97 -16.57 -2.94 -5.00
C HIS A 97 -15.21 -2.84 -5.73
N ARG A 98 -14.94 -3.80 -6.62
CA ARG A 98 -13.66 -3.89 -7.36
C ARG A 98 -13.33 -2.61 -8.14
N SER A 99 -14.30 -2.02 -8.83
CA SER A 99 -14.12 -0.80 -9.61
C SER A 99 -13.70 0.38 -8.72
N SER A 100 -14.43 0.61 -7.64
CA SER A 100 -14.11 1.65 -6.64
C SER A 100 -12.73 1.43 -6.02
N TRP A 101 -12.38 0.19 -5.65
CA TRP A 101 -11.09 -0.11 -5.04
C TRP A 101 -9.90 0.12 -5.98
N ILE A 102 -10.07 -0.17 -7.28
CA ILE A 102 -9.04 0.05 -8.28
C ILE A 102 -8.86 1.55 -8.53
N SER A 103 -9.94 2.34 -8.56
CA SER A 103 -9.82 3.80 -8.77
C SER A 103 -9.04 4.52 -7.67
N PHE A 104 -9.06 4.00 -6.44
CA PHE A 104 -8.26 4.54 -5.34
C PHE A 104 -6.77 4.16 -5.42
N GLY A 105 -6.45 3.00 -6.00
CA GLY A 105 -5.10 2.42 -6.02
C GLY A 105 -4.20 2.87 -7.16
N VAL A 106 -4.66 3.79 -8.03
CA VAL A 106 -3.87 4.31 -9.17
C VAL A 106 -2.71 5.21 -8.70
N PHE A 107 -2.73 5.65 -7.44
CA PHE A 107 -1.68 6.49 -6.83
C PHE A 107 -0.64 5.70 -6.02
N VAL A 108 -0.59 4.36 -6.14
CA VAL A 108 0.35 3.47 -5.43
C VAL A 108 1.21 2.67 -6.39
#